data_AF-A0AB74VAW8-F1
#
_entry.id   AF-A0AB74VAW8-F1
#
_cell.length_a   1.000
_cell.length_b   1.000
_cell.length_c   1.000
_cell.angle_alpha   90.00
_cell.angle_beta   90.00
_cell.angle_gamma   90.00
#
_symmetry.space_group_name_H-M   'P 1'
#
loop_
_entity.id
_entity.type
_entity.pdbx_description
1 polymer ?
#
loop_
_entity_poly.entity_id
_entity_poly.type
_entity_poly.pdbx_seq_one_letter_code
_entity_poly.pdbx_strand_id
1 'polypeptide(L)'
;MKIGWLQNGDKWYYLSASGAMVQNTTIDGYNIGFDGAWIQAEQSNTSNSESSGKVTTIDDFTSILKLNGYKLEVKDADEDFLPTTRKIITFGNEQLVVYIYNSNTEMEKDSLNINKDGFGYTITEPWGEEKSKSASWSSYPHFFKKGNIIVQYIGKNEKIISDLKSILGEQFAGIKECSDISSSEQDIREIAFNQLDSETQKKVKGTWKDSKISIKTITGGVGLTDESYWGKDAYCVEFILDVNYVPNNIFVFIGMDNHKIIGYGLVD
;
A
#
# COMPACT_ATOMS: atom_id res chain seq x y z
N MET A 1 -31.34 1.68 31.28
CA MET A 1 -30.14 1.92 30.44
C MET A 1 -28.94 1.40 31.21
N LYS A 2 -28.06 0.58 30.60
CA LYS A 2 -26.86 0.07 31.28
C LYS A 2 -25.71 1.06 31.10
N ILE A 3 -24.92 1.24 32.14
CA ILE A 3 -23.70 2.06 32.17
C ILE A 3 -22.61 1.26 32.89
N GLY A 4 -21.34 1.58 32.62
CA GLY A 4 -20.19 0.86 33.16
C GLY A 4 -19.87 -0.43 32.39
N TRP A 5 -19.10 -1.31 33.02
CA TRP A 5 -18.64 -2.57 32.43
C TRP A 5 -19.82 -3.51 32.10
N LEU A 6 -19.86 -3.98 30.86
CA LEU A 6 -20.84 -4.89 30.32
C LEU A 6 -20.13 -6.12 29.73
N GLN A 7 -20.41 -7.30 30.25
CA GLN A 7 -19.98 -8.54 29.63
C GLN A 7 -21.04 -9.00 28.61
N ASN A 8 -20.61 -9.32 27.39
CA ASN A 8 -21.45 -9.92 26.35
C ASN A 8 -20.68 -11.08 25.71
N GLY A 9 -21.10 -12.31 26.02
CA GLY A 9 -20.32 -13.51 25.73
C GLY A 9 -18.99 -13.50 26.49
N ASP A 10 -17.90 -13.76 25.78
CA ASP A 10 -16.54 -13.80 26.33
C ASP A 10 -15.84 -12.43 26.32
N LYS A 11 -16.51 -11.38 25.83
CA LYS A 11 -15.96 -10.04 25.71
C LYS A 11 -16.54 -9.08 26.74
N TRP A 12 -15.71 -8.14 27.17
CA TRP A 12 -16.09 -7.04 28.06
C TRP A 12 -16.12 -5.73 27.29
N TYR A 13 -17.11 -4.90 27.56
CA TYR A 13 -17.32 -3.59 26.95
C TYR A 13 -17.52 -2.55 28.05
N TYR A 14 -17.27 -1.27 27.76
CA TYR A 14 -17.60 -0.19 28.70
C TYR A 14 -18.64 0.75 28.11
N LEU A 15 -19.74 0.96 28.84
CA LEU A 15 -20.77 1.93 28.48
C LEU A 15 -20.56 3.22 29.29
N SER A 16 -20.47 4.36 28.60
CA SER A 16 -20.35 5.68 29.22
C SER A 16 -21.58 6.05 30.06
N ALA A 17 -21.54 7.19 30.78
CA ALA A 17 -22.68 7.68 31.55
C ALA A 17 -23.93 7.95 30.71
N SER A 18 -23.77 8.17 29.39
CA SER A 18 -24.86 8.30 28.42
C SER A 18 -25.30 6.95 27.83
N GLY A 19 -24.82 5.82 28.35
CA GLY A 19 -25.12 4.47 27.86
C GLY A 19 -24.50 4.12 26.51
N ALA A 20 -23.77 5.04 25.88
CA ALA A 20 -23.06 4.78 24.63
C ALA A 20 -21.81 3.93 24.90
N MET A 21 -21.56 2.95 24.02
CA MET A 21 -20.36 2.12 24.07
C MET A 21 -19.12 2.97 23.79
N VAL A 22 -18.14 2.83 24.66
CA VAL A 22 -16.85 3.49 24.57
C VAL A 22 -15.91 2.62 23.73
N GLN A 23 -15.06 3.23 22.90
CA GLN A 23 -14.13 2.55 22.01
C GLN A 23 -12.81 3.33 21.90
N ASN A 24 -11.73 2.64 21.55
CA ASN A 24 -10.40 3.21 21.28
C ASN A 24 -9.87 4.16 22.37
N THR A 25 -9.96 3.73 23.63
CA THR A 25 -9.52 4.53 24.77
C THR A 25 -9.16 3.62 25.95
N THR A 26 -8.74 4.20 27.07
CA THR A 26 -8.43 3.46 28.30
C THR A 26 -9.45 3.83 29.38
N ILE A 27 -10.09 2.82 29.98
CA ILE A 27 -11.01 3.00 31.11
C ILE A 27 -10.43 2.26 32.32
N ASP A 28 -10.18 2.98 33.42
CA ASP A 28 -9.63 2.40 34.66
C ASP A 28 -8.34 1.57 34.46
N GLY A 29 -7.51 1.95 33.50
CA GLY A 29 -6.27 1.23 33.14
C GLY A 29 -6.47 0.06 32.17
N TYR A 30 -7.70 -0.20 31.73
CA TYR A 30 -8.05 -1.23 30.77
C TYR A 30 -8.19 -0.64 29.36
N ASN A 31 -7.39 -1.14 28.42
CA ASN A 31 -7.42 -0.66 27.04
C ASN A 31 -8.64 -1.23 26.30
N ILE A 32 -9.49 -0.36 25.82
CA ILE A 32 -10.66 -0.69 25.00
C ILE A 32 -10.27 -0.57 23.54
N GLY A 33 -10.44 -1.67 22.80
CA GLY A 33 -10.19 -1.76 21.38
C GLY A 33 -11.16 -0.93 20.55
N PHE A 34 -10.90 -0.88 19.24
CA PHE A 34 -11.76 -0.17 18.29
C PHE A 34 -13.18 -0.77 18.25
N ASP A 35 -13.33 -2.08 18.44
CA ASP A 35 -14.64 -2.77 18.49
C ASP A 35 -15.38 -2.54 19.82
N GLY A 36 -14.86 -1.70 20.71
CA GLY A 36 -15.40 -1.44 22.04
C GLY A 36 -15.10 -2.54 23.06
N ALA A 37 -14.41 -3.61 22.68
CA ALA A 37 -14.06 -4.69 23.57
C ALA A 37 -12.79 -4.39 24.36
N TRP A 38 -12.75 -4.78 25.63
CA TRP A 38 -11.57 -4.71 26.46
C TRP A 38 -10.51 -5.71 25.95
N ILE A 39 -9.31 -5.19 25.71
CA ILE A 39 -8.12 -5.93 25.36
C ILE A 39 -7.52 -6.52 26.66
N GLN A 40 -7.87 -7.78 26.94
CA GLN A 40 -7.26 -8.53 28.03
C GLN A 40 -5.82 -8.90 27.64
N ALA A 41 -4.85 -8.49 28.45
CA ALA A 41 -3.51 -9.05 28.36
C ALA A 41 -3.60 -10.50 28.87
N GLU A 42 -3.68 -11.47 27.97
CA GLU A 42 -3.65 -12.88 28.35
C GLU A 42 -2.32 -13.19 29.04
N GLN A 43 -2.41 -13.55 30.32
CA GLN A 43 -1.28 -14.09 31.06
C GLN A 43 -0.83 -15.38 30.37
N SER A 44 0.40 -15.32 29.86
CA SER A 44 1.14 -16.40 29.25
C SER A 44 1.07 -17.68 30.08
N ASN A 45 0.32 -18.66 29.62
CA ASN A 45 0.51 -20.06 29.96
C ASN A 45 0.14 -20.90 28.74
N THR A 46 1.04 -20.98 27.76
CA THR A 46 0.93 -22.02 26.73
C THR A 46 2.31 -22.53 26.34
N SER A 47 2.54 -23.76 26.81
CA SER A 47 3.42 -24.78 26.26
C SER A 47 3.43 -24.77 24.72
N ASN A 48 4.61 -24.98 24.15
CA ASN A 48 4.88 -25.21 22.73
C ASN A 48 3.73 -25.91 21.99
N SER A 49 3.11 -25.20 21.05
CA SER A 49 2.33 -25.75 19.96
C SER A 49 2.45 -24.78 18.78
N GLU A 50 2.87 -25.31 17.64
CA GLU A 50 3.21 -24.66 16.38
C GLU A 50 2.20 -23.57 15.96
N SER A 51 2.60 -22.30 16.01
CA SER A 51 1.76 -21.17 15.57
C SER A 51 1.91 -20.93 14.07
N SER A 52 1.15 -21.67 13.26
CA SER A 52 0.64 -21.12 12.00
C SER A 52 -0.38 -20.03 12.35
N GLY A 53 0.12 -18.87 12.80
CA GLY A 53 -0.65 -17.84 13.50
C GLY A 53 -1.76 -17.22 12.65
N LYS A 54 -2.98 -17.23 13.17
CA LYS A 54 -4.14 -16.59 12.58
C LYS A 54 -3.96 -15.07 12.64
N VAL A 55 -3.66 -14.45 11.50
CA VAL A 55 -3.61 -12.98 11.40
C VAL A 55 -5.02 -12.48 11.11
N THR A 56 -5.64 -11.84 12.10
CA THR A 56 -6.97 -11.23 11.94
C THR A 56 -6.95 -9.71 12.08
N THR A 57 -6.01 -9.18 12.86
CA THR A 57 -5.93 -7.77 13.23
C THR A 57 -4.52 -7.20 13.04
N ILE A 58 -4.37 -5.89 13.17
CA ILE A 58 -3.05 -5.25 13.18
C ILE A 58 -2.20 -5.66 14.40
N ASP A 59 -2.81 -5.99 15.53
CA ASP A 59 -2.08 -6.41 16.74
C ASP A 59 -1.45 -7.79 16.54
N ASP A 60 -2.18 -8.71 15.90
CA ASP A 60 -1.64 -10.01 15.48
C ASP A 60 -0.45 -9.80 14.54
N PHE A 61 -0.64 -8.95 13.54
CA PHE A 61 0.36 -8.67 12.51
C PHE A 61 1.64 -8.04 13.09
N THR A 62 1.52 -7.00 13.91
CA THR A 62 2.66 -6.32 14.53
C THR A 62 3.38 -7.22 15.53
N SER A 63 2.67 -8.13 16.21
CA SER A 63 3.28 -9.13 17.09
C SER A 63 4.16 -10.09 16.30
N ILE A 64 3.67 -10.60 15.16
CA ILE A 64 4.45 -11.49 14.28
C ILE A 64 5.67 -10.76 13.69
N LEU A 65 5.52 -9.51 13.26
CA LEU A 65 6.66 -8.71 12.78
C LEU A 65 7.73 -8.53 13.87
N LYS A 66 7.33 -8.27 15.14
CA LYS A 66 8.29 -8.20 16.26
C LYS A 66 8.99 -9.54 16.50
N LEU A 67 8.27 -10.65 16.41
CA LEU A 67 8.86 -12.00 16.50
C LEU A 67 9.86 -12.27 15.37
N ASN A 68 9.59 -11.74 14.17
CA ASN A 68 10.50 -11.80 13.02
C ASN A 68 11.69 -10.81 13.11
N GLY A 69 11.86 -10.15 14.26
CA GLY A 69 13.02 -9.31 14.56
C GLY A 69 12.88 -7.85 14.13
N TYR A 70 11.72 -7.41 13.65
CA TYR A 70 11.50 -6.02 13.27
C TYR A 70 11.31 -5.13 14.51
N LYS A 71 12.07 -4.04 14.57
CA LYS A 71 11.87 -2.96 15.55
C LYS A 71 10.89 -1.95 14.97
N LEU A 72 9.66 -1.96 15.47
CA LEU A 72 8.53 -1.22 14.89
C LEU A 72 8.21 0.05 15.67
N GLU A 73 7.93 1.13 14.94
CA GLU A 73 7.12 2.25 15.40
C GLU A 73 5.77 2.21 14.67
N VAL A 74 4.66 2.37 15.39
CA VAL A 74 3.31 2.39 14.81
C VAL A 74 2.69 3.76 15.07
N LYS A 75 2.23 4.44 14.02
CA LYS A 75 1.63 5.78 14.10
C LYS A 75 0.30 5.80 13.36
N ASP A 76 -0.65 6.57 13.89
CA ASP A 76 -1.86 6.91 13.15
C ASP A 76 -1.50 7.78 11.94
N ALA A 77 -2.26 7.62 10.86
CA ALA A 77 -2.08 8.40 9.65
C ALA A 77 -3.44 8.82 9.10
N ASP A 78 -3.48 10.01 8.51
CA ASP A 78 -4.66 10.51 7.82
C ASP A 78 -5.00 9.63 6.60
N GLU A 79 -6.27 9.64 6.23
CA GLU A 79 -6.78 8.96 5.03
C GLU A 79 -6.07 9.51 3.78
N ASP A 80 -5.71 8.61 2.86
CA ASP A 80 -4.88 8.97 1.69
C ASP A 80 -5.29 8.15 0.47
N PHE A 81 -5.11 6.82 0.54
CA PHE A 81 -5.40 5.90 -0.57
C PHE A 81 -6.75 5.19 -0.41
N LEU A 82 -6.97 4.41 0.67
CA LEU A 82 -8.26 3.79 0.94
C LEU A 82 -9.03 4.58 2.02
N PRO A 83 -10.36 4.72 1.93
CA PRO A 83 -11.18 5.51 2.83
C PRO A 83 -11.47 4.77 4.14
N THR A 84 -10.41 4.34 4.83
CA THR A 84 -10.51 3.62 6.11
C THR A 84 -9.40 4.04 7.07
N THR A 85 -9.49 3.56 8.31
CA THR A 85 -8.48 3.79 9.33
C THR A 85 -7.11 3.29 8.86
N ARG A 86 -6.11 4.17 8.92
CA ARG A 86 -4.76 3.91 8.44
C ARG A 86 -3.76 4.02 9.58
N LYS A 87 -2.84 3.06 9.65
CA LYS A 87 -1.63 3.16 10.47
C LYS A 87 -0.38 3.00 9.61
N ILE A 88 0.66 3.77 9.93
CA ILE A 88 2.00 3.61 9.36
C ILE A 88 2.83 2.81 10.35
N ILE A 89 3.42 1.72 9.86
CA ILE A 89 4.42 0.95 10.60
C ILE A 89 5.79 1.28 10.00
N THR A 90 6.71 1.81 10.81
CA THR A 90 8.07 2.14 10.38
C THR A 90 9.08 1.19 11.02
N PHE A 91 10.07 0.74 10.25
CA PHE A 91 11.22 -0.01 10.75
C PHE A 91 12.48 0.33 9.94
N GLY A 92 13.41 1.04 10.59
CA GLY A 92 14.55 1.64 9.89
C GLY A 92 14.07 2.72 8.91
N ASN A 93 14.44 2.59 7.64
CA ASN A 93 14.06 3.52 6.58
C ASN A 93 12.86 3.01 5.75
N GLU A 94 12.26 1.89 6.15
CA GLU A 94 11.18 1.21 5.44
C GLU A 94 9.86 1.47 6.16
N GLN A 95 8.76 1.49 5.39
CA GLN A 95 7.43 1.74 5.92
C GLN A 95 6.39 0.80 5.30
N LEU A 96 5.45 0.36 6.13
CA LEU A 96 4.22 -0.29 5.71
C LEU A 96 3.05 0.64 6.02
N VAL A 97 2.08 0.68 5.12
CA VAL A 97 0.77 1.27 5.38
C VAL A 97 -0.21 0.13 5.64
N VAL A 98 -0.87 0.16 6.80
CA VAL A 98 -1.90 -0.82 7.17
C VAL A 98 -3.25 -0.15 7.17
N TYR A 99 -4.13 -0.64 6.31
CA TYR A 99 -5.55 -0.26 6.25
C TYR A 99 -6.33 -1.25 7.11
N ILE A 100 -7.09 -0.73 8.05
CA ILE A 100 -7.76 -1.51 9.10
C ILE A 100 -9.26 -1.45 8.84
N TYR A 101 -9.92 -2.61 8.90
CA TYR A 101 -11.34 -2.76 8.64
C TYR A 101 -12.07 -3.35 9.85
N ASN A 102 -13.38 -3.12 9.94
CA ASN A 102 -14.19 -3.69 11.04
C ASN A 102 -14.36 -5.20 10.87
N SER A 103 -14.34 -5.68 9.62
CA SER A 103 -14.54 -7.09 9.28
C SER A 103 -13.75 -7.50 8.04
N ASN A 104 -13.50 -8.80 7.92
CA ASN A 104 -12.92 -9.40 6.73
C ASN A 104 -13.81 -9.14 5.50
N THR A 105 -15.14 -9.12 5.65
CA THR A 105 -16.07 -8.83 4.54
C THR A 105 -15.88 -7.42 3.98
N GLU A 106 -15.72 -6.41 4.84
CA GLU A 106 -15.43 -5.03 4.40
C GLU A 106 -14.07 -4.94 3.71
N MET A 107 -13.05 -5.57 4.31
CA MET A 107 -11.71 -5.65 3.73
C MET A 107 -11.73 -6.30 2.34
N GLU A 108 -12.38 -7.46 2.19
CA GLU A 108 -12.46 -8.18 0.93
C GLU A 108 -13.14 -7.32 -0.15
N LYS A 109 -14.24 -6.65 0.21
CA LYS A 109 -14.96 -5.72 -0.69
C LYS A 109 -14.03 -4.62 -1.20
N ASP A 110 -13.29 -3.95 -0.32
CA ASP A 110 -12.40 -2.86 -0.71
C ASP A 110 -11.16 -3.36 -1.46
N SER A 111 -10.66 -4.55 -1.16
CA SER A 111 -9.52 -5.13 -1.87
C SER A 111 -9.81 -5.35 -3.36
N LEU A 112 -11.07 -5.60 -3.74
CA LEU A 112 -11.49 -5.76 -5.14
C LEU A 112 -11.47 -4.45 -5.92
N ASN A 113 -11.51 -3.32 -5.22
CA ASN A 113 -11.49 -1.99 -5.81
C ASN A 113 -10.08 -1.51 -6.13
N ILE A 114 -9.04 -2.19 -5.65
CA ILE A 114 -7.65 -1.88 -5.97
C ILE A 114 -7.32 -2.53 -7.31
N ASN A 115 -6.82 -1.73 -8.25
CA ASN A 115 -6.37 -2.23 -9.55
C ASN A 115 -5.27 -3.29 -9.34
N LYS A 116 -5.27 -4.33 -10.17
CA LYS A 116 -4.29 -5.44 -10.05
C LYS A 116 -2.83 -4.97 -10.03
N ASP A 117 -2.55 -3.84 -10.67
CA ASP A 117 -1.23 -3.24 -10.76
C ASP A 117 -0.82 -2.42 -9.51
N GLY A 118 -1.77 -2.10 -8.62
CA GLY A 118 -1.55 -1.30 -7.42
C GLY A 118 -1.42 0.21 -7.66
N PHE A 119 -1.71 0.73 -8.85
CA PHE A 119 -1.60 2.17 -9.18
C PHE A 119 -2.92 2.90 -9.23
N GLY A 120 -4.01 2.23 -8.93
CA GLY A 120 -5.30 2.89 -8.83
C GLY A 120 -6.26 2.12 -7.94
N TYR A 121 -7.32 2.82 -7.57
CA TYR A 121 -8.49 2.20 -6.98
C TYR A 121 -9.76 2.88 -7.49
N THR A 122 -10.87 2.14 -7.54
CA THR A 122 -12.18 2.66 -7.94
C THR A 122 -13.16 2.56 -6.78
N ILE A 123 -13.65 3.69 -6.27
CA ILE A 123 -14.77 3.70 -5.31
C ILE A 123 -16.07 3.82 -6.09
N THR A 124 -17.02 2.94 -5.78
CA THR A 124 -18.42 3.14 -6.15
C THR A 124 -19.14 3.86 -5.01
N GLU A 125 -19.57 5.09 -5.28
CA GLU A 125 -20.37 5.88 -4.35
C GLU A 125 -21.76 5.25 -4.13
N PRO A 126 -22.47 5.56 -3.02
CA PRO A 126 -23.79 4.99 -2.75
C PRO A 126 -24.84 5.19 -3.85
N TRP A 127 -24.67 6.22 -4.69
CA TRP A 127 -25.54 6.52 -5.83
C TRP A 127 -25.08 5.87 -7.15
N GLY A 128 -24.09 4.99 -7.12
CA GLY A 128 -23.63 4.19 -8.27
C GLY A 128 -22.60 4.87 -9.17
N GLU A 129 -22.09 6.04 -8.79
CA GLU A 129 -21.00 6.70 -9.52
C GLU A 129 -19.66 6.04 -9.18
N GLU A 130 -18.90 5.67 -10.20
CA GLU A 130 -17.53 5.18 -10.03
C GLU A 130 -16.53 6.33 -10.11
N LYS A 131 -15.71 6.46 -9.07
CA LYS A 131 -14.59 7.40 -9.02
C LYS A 131 -13.29 6.63 -8.91
N SER A 132 -12.52 6.66 -9.99
CA SER A 132 -11.16 6.14 -10.01
C SER A 132 -10.19 7.19 -9.49
N LYS A 133 -9.31 6.79 -8.59
CA LYS A 133 -8.12 7.57 -8.23
C LYS A 133 -6.89 6.83 -8.68
N SER A 134 -5.96 7.57 -9.29
CA SER A 134 -4.64 7.07 -9.64
C SER A 134 -3.64 7.46 -8.56
N ALA A 135 -2.67 6.59 -8.30
CA ALA A 135 -1.55 6.84 -7.44
C ALA A 135 -0.23 6.85 -8.21
N SER A 136 0.74 7.57 -7.68
CA SER A 136 2.12 7.57 -8.15
C SER A 136 3.03 7.27 -6.96
N TRP A 137 3.87 6.27 -7.12
CA TRP A 137 4.67 5.72 -6.03
C TRP A 137 6.15 6.06 -6.22
N SER A 138 6.86 6.21 -5.11
CA SER A 138 8.33 6.36 -5.07
C SER A 138 9.07 5.03 -5.31
N SER A 139 8.36 3.91 -5.32
CA SER A 139 8.87 2.58 -5.63
C SER A 139 7.72 1.64 -6.02
N TYR A 140 7.95 0.33 -6.05
CA TYR A 140 6.93 -0.62 -6.47
C TYR A 140 5.87 -0.85 -5.39
N PRO A 141 4.58 -0.74 -5.73
CA PRO A 141 3.52 -1.08 -4.81
C PRO A 141 3.37 -2.59 -4.68
N HIS A 142 3.26 -3.06 -3.44
CA HIS A 142 2.92 -4.43 -3.08
C HIS A 142 1.76 -4.41 -2.09
N PHE A 143 0.66 -5.09 -2.42
CA PHE A 143 -0.52 -5.19 -1.56
C PHE A 143 -0.77 -6.64 -1.13
N PHE A 144 -0.87 -6.81 0.19
CA PHE A 144 -1.16 -8.07 0.86
C PHE A 144 -2.42 -7.91 1.71
N LYS A 145 -3.14 -8.99 1.96
CA LYS A 145 -4.34 -8.96 2.80
C LYS A 145 -4.49 -10.24 3.61
N LYS A 146 -4.93 -10.10 4.86
CA LYS A 146 -5.31 -11.24 5.70
C LYS A 146 -6.23 -10.76 6.82
N GLY A 147 -7.31 -11.50 7.08
CA GLY A 147 -8.27 -11.12 8.10
C GLY A 147 -8.91 -9.76 7.79
N ASN A 148 -8.79 -8.80 8.71
CA ASN A 148 -9.42 -7.49 8.59
C ASN A 148 -8.44 -6.39 8.19
N ILE A 149 -7.29 -6.73 7.58
CA ILE A 149 -6.28 -5.75 7.18
C ILE A 149 -5.83 -5.91 5.74
N ILE A 150 -5.53 -4.77 5.11
CA ILE A 150 -4.71 -4.69 3.90
C ILE A 150 -3.39 -4.03 4.29
N VAL A 151 -2.27 -4.59 3.82
CA VAL A 151 -0.93 -4.06 4.03
C VAL A 151 -0.33 -3.67 2.68
N GLN A 152 0.04 -2.40 2.56
CA GLN A 152 0.75 -1.84 1.43
C GLN A 152 2.21 -1.63 1.80
N TYR A 153 3.10 -2.13 0.95
CA TYR A 153 4.52 -1.83 0.97
C TYR A 153 4.91 -1.15 -0.33
N ILE A 154 5.62 -0.02 -0.25
CA ILE A 154 6.18 0.67 -1.41
C ILE A 154 7.70 0.52 -1.34
N GLY A 155 8.27 -0.44 -2.08
CA GLY A 155 9.70 -0.72 -2.00
C GLY A 155 10.12 -1.97 -2.78
N LYS A 156 11.35 -2.44 -2.53
CA LYS A 156 11.93 -3.62 -3.21
C LYS A 156 12.64 -4.60 -2.29
N ASN A 157 12.54 -4.38 -0.99
CA ASN A 157 13.28 -5.21 -0.05
C ASN A 157 12.71 -6.63 -0.05
N GLU A 158 13.41 -7.56 -0.69
CA GLU A 158 12.97 -8.94 -0.88
C GLU A 158 12.66 -9.64 0.44
N LYS A 159 13.42 -9.34 1.51
CA LYS A 159 13.15 -9.89 2.83
C LYS A 159 11.79 -9.43 3.35
N ILE A 160 11.47 -8.14 3.22
CA ILE A 160 10.16 -7.61 3.62
C ILE A 160 9.06 -8.28 2.81
N ILE A 161 9.20 -8.32 1.49
CA ILE A 161 8.21 -8.91 0.58
C ILE A 161 7.98 -10.39 0.92
N SER A 162 9.05 -11.15 1.15
CA SER A 162 9.00 -12.57 1.51
C SER A 162 8.33 -12.80 2.88
N ASP A 163 8.69 -11.98 3.88
CA ASP A 163 8.06 -12.04 5.20
C ASP A 163 6.57 -11.69 5.12
N LEU A 164 6.20 -10.62 4.41
CA LEU A 164 4.80 -10.25 4.20
C LEU A 164 4.02 -11.35 3.51
N LYS A 165 4.60 -12.00 2.49
CA LYS A 165 4.01 -13.15 1.81
C LYS A 165 3.79 -14.32 2.77
N SER A 166 4.79 -14.64 3.61
CA SER A 166 4.68 -15.72 4.59
C SER A 166 3.60 -15.44 5.65
N ILE A 167 3.51 -14.19 6.11
CA ILE A 167 2.59 -13.79 7.18
C ILE A 167 1.16 -13.62 6.66
N LEU A 168 0.98 -12.95 5.53
CA LEU A 168 -0.31 -12.48 5.02
C LEU A 168 -0.84 -13.30 3.84
N GLY A 169 0.00 -14.09 3.18
CA GLY A 169 -0.36 -14.83 1.96
C GLY A 169 0.12 -14.11 0.70
N GLU A 170 -0.30 -14.60 -0.47
CA GLU A 170 0.15 -14.05 -1.75
C GLU A 170 -0.23 -12.57 -1.94
N GLN A 171 0.66 -11.82 -2.60
CA GLN A 171 0.37 -10.47 -3.07
C GLN A 171 -0.84 -10.50 -4.02
N PHE A 172 -1.87 -9.71 -3.71
CA PHE A 172 -3.11 -9.68 -4.50
C PHE A 172 -3.17 -8.53 -5.51
N ALA A 173 -2.43 -7.45 -5.27
CA ALA A 173 -2.28 -6.31 -6.18
C ALA A 173 -0.88 -5.70 -6.06
N GLY A 174 -0.46 -4.96 -7.08
CA GLY A 174 0.89 -4.40 -7.18
C GLY A 174 1.72 -5.07 -8.27
N ILE A 175 2.90 -4.51 -8.54
CA ILE A 175 3.85 -5.13 -9.46
C ILE A 175 4.42 -6.37 -8.76
N LYS A 176 4.16 -7.55 -9.33
CA LYS A 176 4.90 -8.76 -8.98
C LYS A 176 6.25 -8.60 -9.63
N GLU A 177 7.32 -8.54 -8.85
CA GLU A 177 8.66 -8.59 -9.43
C GLU A 177 8.71 -9.76 -10.42
N CYS A 178 9.16 -9.44 -11.63
CA CYS A 178 8.78 -10.11 -12.84
C CYS A 178 9.30 -11.55 -12.88
N SER A 179 8.46 -12.52 -12.54
CA SER A 179 8.82 -13.94 -12.53
C SER A 179 8.78 -14.62 -13.91
N ASP A 180 8.87 -13.86 -15.01
CA ASP A 180 9.03 -14.38 -16.38
C ASP A 180 10.19 -13.73 -17.17
N ILE A 181 11.04 -12.92 -16.52
CA ILE A 181 12.21 -12.33 -17.18
C ILE A 181 13.46 -13.15 -16.84
N SER A 182 14.05 -13.77 -17.85
CA SER A 182 15.42 -14.25 -17.79
C SER A 182 16.37 -13.08 -17.49
N SER A 183 16.89 -13.04 -16.27
CA SER A 183 18.22 -12.52 -15.92
C SER A 183 18.57 -11.05 -16.27
N SER A 184 17.72 -10.08 -15.95
CA SER A 184 18.18 -8.74 -15.58
C SER A 184 17.14 -7.96 -14.77
N GLU A 185 17.32 -7.94 -13.45
CA GLU A 185 16.56 -7.24 -12.40
C GLU A 185 16.66 -5.71 -12.50
N GLN A 186 16.43 -5.12 -13.68
CA GLN A 186 16.58 -3.67 -13.86
C GLN A 186 15.27 -2.93 -13.55
N ASP A 187 15.36 -1.90 -12.70
CA ASP A 187 14.23 -1.03 -12.36
C ASP A 187 13.68 -0.36 -13.62
N ILE A 188 12.37 -0.38 -13.86
CA ILE A 188 11.74 0.35 -14.97
C ILE A 188 12.17 1.82 -15.05
N ARG A 189 12.44 2.48 -13.92
CA ARG A 189 12.94 3.86 -13.85
C ARG A 189 14.39 3.97 -14.32
N GLU A 190 15.22 2.98 -13.98
CA GLU A 190 16.59 2.88 -14.49
C GLU A 190 16.60 2.59 -15.99
N ILE A 191 15.75 1.66 -16.44
CA ILE A 191 15.53 1.35 -17.84
C ILE A 191 15.10 2.59 -18.62
N ALA A 192 14.15 3.37 -18.07
CA ALA A 192 13.71 4.62 -18.66
C ALA A 192 14.85 5.63 -18.73
N PHE A 193 15.56 5.84 -17.62
CA PHE A 193 16.66 6.79 -17.53
C PHE A 193 17.78 6.46 -18.53
N ASN A 194 18.19 5.20 -18.61
CA ASN A 194 19.27 4.74 -19.49
C ASN A 194 18.92 4.85 -20.99
N GLN A 195 17.64 4.97 -21.33
CA GLN A 195 17.17 5.18 -22.71
C GLN A 195 16.99 6.66 -23.07
N LEU A 196 17.10 7.60 -22.12
CA LEU A 196 17.09 9.03 -22.41
C LEU A 196 18.35 9.46 -23.16
N ASP A 197 18.25 10.52 -23.95
CA ASP A 197 19.43 11.16 -24.54
C ASP A 197 20.33 11.79 -23.46
N SER A 198 21.62 11.94 -23.77
CA SER A 198 22.62 12.40 -22.80
C SER A 198 22.36 13.80 -22.25
N GLU A 199 21.71 14.69 -23.02
CA GLU A 199 21.40 16.05 -22.56
C GLU A 199 20.22 16.05 -21.60
N THR A 200 19.23 15.20 -21.83
CA THR A 200 18.12 15.01 -20.90
C THR A 200 18.57 14.33 -19.60
N GLN A 201 19.42 13.29 -19.68
CA GLN A 201 19.97 12.63 -18.48
C GLN A 201 20.69 13.61 -17.54
N LYS A 202 21.51 14.53 -18.09
CA LYS A 202 22.22 15.55 -17.30
C LYS A 202 21.29 16.53 -16.58
N LYS A 203 20.09 16.73 -17.13
CA LYS A 203 19.08 17.63 -16.55
C LYS A 203 18.25 16.94 -15.49
N VAL A 204 18.26 15.62 -15.36
CA VAL A 204 17.48 14.94 -14.31
C VAL A 204 18.02 15.36 -12.93
N LYS A 205 17.13 15.89 -12.10
CA LYS A 205 17.43 16.29 -10.74
C LYS A 205 17.63 15.04 -9.88
N GLY A 206 18.83 14.88 -9.34
CA GLY A 206 19.19 13.71 -8.54
C GLY A 206 19.55 12.52 -9.42
N THR A 207 18.93 11.38 -9.17
CA THR A 207 19.15 10.13 -9.90
C THR A 207 17.81 9.55 -10.36
N TRP A 208 17.86 8.47 -11.15
CA TRP A 208 16.64 7.76 -11.54
C TRP A 208 15.84 7.23 -10.34
N LYS A 209 16.46 7.04 -9.17
CA LYS A 209 15.79 6.57 -7.94
C LYS A 209 14.82 7.60 -7.38
N ASP A 210 15.01 8.87 -7.71
CA ASP A 210 14.17 9.98 -7.27
C ASP A 210 12.93 10.18 -8.16
N SER A 211 12.86 9.46 -9.28
CA SER A 211 11.70 9.48 -10.18
C SER A 211 10.52 8.69 -9.61
N LYS A 212 9.31 9.13 -9.99
CA LYS A 212 8.07 8.43 -9.67
C LYS A 212 7.69 7.49 -10.80
N ILE A 213 7.04 6.39 -10.46
CA ILE A 213 6.44 5.48 -11.42
C ILE A 213 4.92 5.45 -11.24
N SER A 214 4.22 5.34 -12.36
CA SER A 214 2.79 5.09 -12.47
C SER A 214 2.50 4.18 -13.66
N ILE A 215 1.26 3.71 -13.79
CA ILE A 215 0.76 3.06 -15.00
C ILE A 215 -0.31 3.96 -15.61
N LYS A 216 -0.26 4.13 -16.92
CA LYS A 216 -1.25 4.92 -17.66
C LYS A 216 -1.64 4.20 -18.95
N THR A 217 -2.94 4.16 -19.21
CA THR A 217 -3.45 3.83 -20.53
C THR A 217 -3.08 4.97 -21.48
N ILE A 218 -2.42 4.64 -22.59
CA ILE A 218 -2.03 5.66 -23.56
C ILE A 218 -3.25 6.13 -24.33
N THR A 219 -3.71 7.31 -23.95
CA THR A 219 -4.73 8.11 -24.64
C THR A 219 -4.12 9.49 -24.94
N GLY A 220 -4.75 10.33 -25.78
CA GLY A 220 -4.16 11.56 -26.35
C GLY A 220 -3.32 12.42 -25.38
N GLY A 221 -2.42 13.25 -25.91
CA GLY A 221 -1.47 14.06 -25.10
C GLY A 221 -0.10 13.41 -24.89
N VAL A 222 0.20 12.35 -25.66
CA VAL A 222 1.48 11.64 -25.65
C VAL A 222 2.07 11.69 -27.07
N GLY A 223 3.32 12.13 -27.19
CA GLY A 223 4.11 11.96 -28.40
C GLY A 223 4.64 10.54 -28.46
N LEU A 224 3.87 9.63 -29.05
CA LEU A 224 4.27 8.23 -29.22
C LEU A 224 5.31 8.08 -30.32
N THR A 225 6.34 7.29 -30.05
CA THR A 225 7.28 6.77 -31.04
C THR A 225 6.84 5.40 -31.57
N ASP A 226 5.97 4.69 -30.84
CA ASP A 226 5.33 3.45 -31.27
C ASP A 226 3.80 3.56 -31.11
N GLU A 227 3.11 3.83 -32.22
CA GLU A 227 1.66 4.00 -32.25
C GLU A 227 0.87 2.71 -31.92
N SER A 228 1.52 1.54 -31.92
CA SER A 228 0.85 0.28 -31.57
C SER A 228 0.43 0.22 -30.10
N TYR A 229 0.88 1.16 -29.27
CA TYR A 229 0.51 1.30 -27.86
C TYR A 229 -0.72 2.18 -27.62
N TRP A 230 -1.33 2.76 -28.66
CA TRP A 230 -2.60 3.46 -28.48
C TRP A 230 -3.65 2.56 -27.82
N GLY A 231 -4.25 3.05 -26.73
CA GLY A 231 -5.24 2.33 -25.93
C GLY A 231 -4.67 1.19 -25.07
N LYS A 232 -3.35 1.01 -25.00
CA LYS A 232 -2.68 0.03 -24.13
C LYS A 232 -2.11 0.71 -22.88
N ASP A 233 -1.94 -0.09 -21.83
CA ASP A 233 -1.23 0.34 -20.63
C ASP A 233 0.29 0.36 -20.85
N ALA A 234 0.93 1.36 -20.27
CA ALA A 234 2.37 1.52 -20.26
C ALA A 234 2.83 2.00 -18.87
N TYR A 235 4.07 1.68 -18.51
CA TYR A 235 4.69 2.35 -17.38
C TYR A 235 4.95 3.81 -17.75
N CYS A 236 4.66 4.72 -16.83
CA CYS A 236 4.92 6.14 -16.96
C CYS A 236 5.89 6.55 -15.85
N VAL A 237 7.11 6.92 -16.23
CA VAL A 237 8.15 7.38 -15.31
C VAL A 237 8.23 8.91 -15.38
N GLU A 238 8.05 9.55 -14.24
CA GLU A 238 8.15 11.01 -14.08
C GLU A 238 9.53 11.37 -13.54
N PHE A 239 10.34 12.01 -14.38
CA PHE A 239 11.61 12.61 -13.94
C PHE A 239 11.42 14.10 -13.67
N ILE A 240 11.94 14.56 -12.54
CA ILE A 240 12.09 16.00 -12.26
C ILE A 240 13.41 16.47 -12.87
N LEU A 241 13.41 17.62 -13.51
CA LEU A 241 14.56 18.27 -14.13
C LEU A 241 15.09 19.42 -13.26
N ASP A 242 16.40 19.57 -13.23
CA ASP A 242 17.14 20.68 -12.61
C ASP A 242 17.29 21.82 -13.62
N VAL A 243 16.16 22.50 -13.89
CA VAL A 243 16.03 23.59 -14.86
C VAL A 243 15.23 24.75 -14.28
N ASN A 244 15.39 25.94 -14.86
CA ASN A 244 14.78 27.18 -14.37
C ASN A 244 13.41 27.50 -14.98
N TYR A 245 12.82 26.60 -15.76
CA TYR A 245 11.49 26.77 -16.36
C TYR A 245 10.49 25.76 -15.77
N VAL A 246 9.21 26.12 -15.85
CA VAL A 246 8.08 25.27 -15.47
C VAL A 246 7.26 25.01 -16.75
N PRO A 247 6.76 23.79 -16.97
CA PRO A 247 6.94 22.61 -16.13
C PRO A 247 8.36 22.03 -16.18
N ASN A 248 8.88 21.62 -15.02
CA ASN A 248 10.24 21.11 -14.86
C ASN A 248 10.28 19.58 -14.78
N ASN A 249 9.27 18.88 -15.27
CA ASN A 249 9.21 17.43 -15.27
C ASN A 249 9.03 16.90 -16.69
N ILE A 250 9.44 15.64 -16.89
CA ILE A 250 9.18 14.90 -18.13
C ILE A 250 8.52 13.57 -17.78
N PHE A 251 7.55 13.19 -18.62
CA PHE A 251 6.90 11.89 -18.55
C PHE A 251 7.45 10.99 -19.64
N VAL A 252 8.01 9.86 -19.25
CA VAL A 252 8.60 8.87 -20.16
C VAL A 252 7.75 7.61 -20.11
N PHE A 253 7.22 7.20 -21.26
CA PHE A 253 6.38 6.00 -21.36
C PHE A 253 7.21 4.80 -21.81
N ILE A 254 7.13 3.71 -21.05
CA ILE A 254 7.84 2.46 -21.28
C ILE A 254 6.83 1.34 -21.56
N GLY A 255 7.00 0.64 -22.68
CA GLY A 255 6.18 -0.52 -23.03
C GLY A 255 6.34 -1.64 -22.00
N MET A 256 5.22 -2.18 -21.49
CA MET A 256 5.24 -3.21 -20.44
C MET A 256 5.78 -4.57 -20.90
N ASP A 257 5.72 -4.84 -22.19
CA ASP A 257 6.11 -6.08 -22.85
C ASP A 257 7.56 -6.08 -23.34
N ASN A 258 8.07 -4.91 -23.76
CA ASN A 258 9.39 -4.79 -24.38
C ASN A 258 10.36 -3.90 -23.60
N HIS A 259 9.89 -3.20 -22.58
CA HIS A 259 10.65 -2.27 -21.75
C HIS A 259 11.39 -1.16 -22.53
N LYS A 260 10.88 -0.77 -23.70
CA LYS A 260 11.43 0.33 -24.50
C LYS A 260 10.66 1.63 -24.28
N ILE A 261 11.32 2.77 -24.49
CA ILE A 261 10.62 4.05 -24.62
C ILE A 261 9.67 3.96 -25.83
N ILE A 262 8.38 4.12 -25.56
CA ILE A 262 7.31 4.12 -26.56
C ILE A 262 6.78 5.53 -26.80
N GLY A 263 7.14 6.51 -25.96
CA GLY A 263 6.77 7.90 -26.14
C GLY A 263 7.08 8.79 -24.94
N TYR A 264 6.78 10.07 -25.12
CA TYR A 264 6.94 11.10 -24.10
C TYR A 264 5.63 11.85 -23.89
N GLY A 265 5.30 12.18 -22.65
CA GLY A 265 4.14 13.01 -22.35
C GLY A 265 4.41 14.46 -22.72
N LEU A 266 3.40 15.11 -23.29
CA LEU A 266 3.43 16.56 -23.46
C LEU A 266 3.28 17.19 -22.08
N VAL A 267 4.15 18.15 -21.79
CA VAL A 267 4.07 18.94 -20.58
C VAL A 267 3.33 20.22 -20.96
N ASP A 268 2.07 20.31 -20.55
CA ASP A 268 1.25 21.52 -20.73
C ASP A 268 1.75 22.69 -19.86
#